data_AF-F2NE71-F1
#
_entry.id   AF-F2NE71-F1
#
_cell.length_a   1.000
_cell.length_b   1.000
_cell.length_c   1.000
_cell.angle_alpha   90.00
_cell.angle_beta   90.00
_cell.angle_gamma   90.00
#
_symmetry.space_group_name_H-M   'P 1'
#
loop_
_entity.id
_entity.type
_entity.pdbx_description
1 polymer ?
#
loop_
_entity_poly.entity_id
_entity_poly.type
_entity_poly.pdbx_seq_one_letter_code
_entity_poly.pdbx_strand_id
1 'polypeptide(L)'
;MAGLFNRVRNRQTGRRYLISTIKKDATTFETAVFAANFFYLPQGLRLKNPCLVKCCQDPEEANLLHKTLTQRLKVEYPGRVFQDYSAP
;
A
#
# COMPACT_ATOMS: atom_id res chain seq x y z
N MET A 1 9.23 15.12 -7.06
CA MET A 1 9.60 13.82 -6.47
C MET A 1 8.62 12.78 -7.00
N ALA A 2 9.12 11.71 -7.63
CA ALA A 2 8.30 10.63 -8.15
C ALA A 2 7.68 9.84 -6.97
N GLY A 3 6.37 9.59 -7.03
CA GLY A 3 5.72 8.70 -6.05
C GLY A 3 6.30 7.29 -6.12
N LEU A 4 6.34 6.59 -4.99
CA LEU A 4 6.78 5.19 -4.94
C LEU A 4 5.61 4.28 -5.31
N PHE A 5 5.84 3.35 -6.24
CA PHE A 5 4.83 2.39 -6.67
C PHE A 5 5.40 0.98 -6.66
N ASN A 6 4.84 0.10 -5.82
CA ASN A 6 5.24 -1.30 -5.75
C ASN A 6 4.07 -2.23 -6.08
N ARG A 7 4.36 -3.20 -6.94
CA ARG A 7 3.46 -4.28 -7.31
C ARG A 7 3.81 -5.52 -6.48
N VAL A 8 2.85 -5.99 -5.70
CA VAL A 8 3.04 -7.13 -4.80
C VAL A 8 2.09 -8.24 -5.16
N ARG A 9 2.62 -9.46 -5.34
CA ARG A 9 1.82 -10.67 -5.35
C ARG A 9 2.02 -11.37 -4.01
N ASN A 10 0.93 -11.53 -3.27
CA ASN A 10 0.93 -12.26 -2.01
C ASN A 10 1.09 -13.76 -2.30
N ARG A 11 2.08 -14.39 -1.66
CA ARG A 11 2.40 -15.81 -1.89
C ARG A 11 1.36 -16.75 -1.28
N GLN A 12 0.77 -16.38 -0.14
CA GLN A 12 -0.18 -17.24 0.58
C GLN A 12 -1.55 -17.29 -0.09
N THR A 13 -2.06 -16.14 -0.55
CA THR A 13 -3.42 -15.98 -1.07
C THR A 13 -3.46 -15.86 -2.59
N GLY A 14 -2.32 -15.68 -3.26
CA GLY A 14 -2.22 -15.42 -4.69
C GLY A 14 -2.73 -14.04 -5.14
N ARG A 15 -3.33 -13.27 -4.22
CA ARG A 15 -3.87 -11.92 -4.48
C ARG A 15 -2.76 -10.94 -4.84
N ARG A 16 -3.11 -9.94 -5.65
CA ARG A 16 -2.18 -8.89 -6.08
C ARG A 16 -2.58 -7.57 -5.47
N TYR A 17 -1.58 -6.77 -5.15
CA TYR A 17 -1.72 -5.49 -4.52
C TYR A 17 -0.82 -4.47 -5.21
N LEU A 18 -1.29 -3.24 -5.29
CA LEU A 18 -0.51 -2.08 -5.70
C LEU A 18 -0.37 -1.17 -4.49
N ILE A 19 0.86 -0.87 -4.12
CA ILE A 19 1.19 0.04 -3.03
C ILE A 19 1.67 1.33 -3.67
N SER A 20 1.08 2.45 -3.28
CA SER A 20 1.43 3.78 -3.77
C SER A 20 1.74 4.68 -2.58
N THR A 21 2.89 5.34 -2.61
CA THR A 21 3.22 6.41 -1.67
C THR A 21 3.40 7.70 -2.43
N ILE A 22 2.58 8.69 -2.11
CA ILE A 22 2.56 10.01 -2.74
C ILE A 22 2.75 11.10 -1.69
N LYS A 23 3.44 12.17 -2.07
CA LYS A 23 3.46 13.40 -1.27
C LYS A 23 2.16 14.16 -1.56
N LYS A 24 1.29 14.33 -0.57
CA LYS A 24 0.04 15.09 -0.70
C LYS A 24 0.28 16.57 -0.57
N ASP A 25 0.98 16.96 0.49
CA ASP A 25 1.20 18.36 0.86
C ASP A 25 2.68 18.60 1.22
N ALA A 26 3.03 19.81 1.66
CA ALA A 26 4.42 20.18 1.99
C ALA A 26 5.08 19.22 2.99
N THR A 27 4.30 18.72 3.96
CA THR A 27 4.73 17.90 5.09
C THR A 27 3.97 16.59 5.21
N THR A 28 3.14 16.18 4.24
CA THR A 28 2.30 14.99 4.38
C THR A 28 2.50 14.01 3.23
N PHE A 29 2.76 12.76 3.59
CA PHE A 29 2.91 11.63 2.68
C PHE A 29 1.80 10.63 2.95
N GLU A 30 1.14 10.21 1.89
CA GLU A 30 0.07 9.21 1.94
C GLU A 30 0.56 7.93 1.29
N THR A 31 0.50 6.82 2.04
CA THR A 31 0.70 5.47 1.52
C THR A 31 -0.63 4.75 1.45
N ALA A 32 -1.04 4.36 0.25
CA ALA A 32 -2.27 3.64 -0.03
C ALA A 32 -1.98 2.25 -0.62
N VAL A 33 -2.76 1.27 -0.22
CA VAL A 33 -2.72 -0.10 -0.77
C VAL A 33 -4.02 -0.38 -1.50
N PHE A 34 -3.92 -0.82 -2.75
CA PHE A 34 -5.05 -1.18 -3.59
C PHE A 34 -4.99 -2.67 -3.92
N ALA A 35 -6.12 -3.37 -3.83
CA ALA A 35 -6.26 -4.68 -4.45
C ALA A 35 -6.19 -4.54 -5.97
N ALA A 36 -5.36 -5.37 -6.60
CA ALA A 36 -5.08 -5.30 -8.02
C ALA A 36 -5.48 -6.60 -8.74
N ASN A 37 -5.83 -6.47 -10.01
CA ASN A 37 -6.11 -7.59 -10.89
C ASN A 37 -4.82 -8.23 -11.43
N PHE A 38 -4.95 -9.17 -12.37
CA PHE A 38 -3.80 -9.86 -12.96
C PHE A 38 -2.79 -8.88 -13.60
N PHE A 39 -3.25 -7.79 -14.22
CA PHE A 39 -2.40 -6.79 -14.84
C PHE A 39 -1.85 -5.73 -13.88
N TYR A 40 -2.04 -5.92 -12.56
CA TYR A 40 -1.72 -4.93 -11.53
C TYR A 40 -2.44 -3.59 -11.71
N LEU A 41 -3.60 -3.63 -12.36
CA LEU A 41 -4.52 -2.51 -12.38
C LEU A 41 -5.42 -2.62 -11.13
N PRO A 42 -5.71 -1.51 -10.43
CA PRO A 42 -6.69 -1.51 -9.35
C PRO A 42 -7.99 -2.15 -9.86
N GLN A 43 -8.54 -3.12 -9.14
CA GLN A 43 -9.78 -3.79 -9.57
C GLN A 43 -10.87 -2.74 -9.84
N GLY A 44 -11.25 -2.58 -11.12
CA GLY A 44 -12.33 -1.70 -11.57
C GLY A 44 -11.99 -0.22 -11.78
N LEU A 45 -10.72 0.18 -11.99
CA LEU A 45 -10.31 1.60 -12.11
C LEU A 45 -10.70 2.48 -10.90
N ARG A 46 -11.24 1.87 -9.83
CA ARG A 46 -11.65 2.55 -8.60
C ARG A 46 -10.44 2.72 -7.69
N LEU A 47 -9.62 3.72 -8.00
CA LEU A 47 -8.67 4.32 -7.06
C LEU A 47 -9.36 4.93 -5.81
N LYS A 48 -10.70 4.91 -5.76
CA LYS A 48 -11.51 5.50 -4.68
C LYS A 48 -11.63 4.62 -3.44
N ASN A 49 -11.38 3.30 -3.53
CA ASN A 49 -11.52 2.37 -2.40
C ASN A 49 -10.20 1.64 -2.12
N PRO A 50 -9.20 2.33 -1.54
CA PRO A 50 -8.00 1.67 -1.04
C PRO A 50 -8.36 0.66 0.06
N CYS A 51 -7.66 -0.47 0.10
CA CYS A 51 -7.75 -1.45 1.19
C CYS A 51 -7.13 -0.92 2.48
N LEU A 52 -6.14 -0.04 2.36
CA LEU A 52 -5.46 0.60 3.49
C LEU A 52 -4.97 1.98 3.04
N VAL A 53 -5.08 2.97 3.92
CA VAL A 53 -4.48 4.29 3.77
C VAL A 53 -3.80 4.65 5.08
N LYS A 54 -2.54 5.07 5.01
CA LYS A 54 -1.81 5.66 6.14
C LYS A 54 -1.10 6.92 5.72
N CYS A 55 -1.27 7.96 6.53
CA CYS A 55 -0.58 9.23 6.37
C CYS A 55 0.57 9.31 7.38
N CYS A 56 1.67 9.92 6.94
CA CYS A 56 2.87 10.16 7.74
C CYS A 56 3.41 11.55 7.38
N GLN A 57 4.14 12.16 8.31
CA GLN A 57 4.66 13.52 8.13
C GLN A 57 6.14 13.53 7.72
N ASP A 58 6.84 12.42 7.97
CA ASP A 58 8.25 12.26 7.64
C ASP A 58 8.43 11.44 6.35
N PRO A 59 9.20 11.94 5.35
CA PRO A 59 9.54 11.17 4.17
C PRO A 59 10.26 9.84 4.46
N GLU A 60 11.10 9.78 5.50
CA GLU A 60 11.80 8.54 5.85
C GLU A 60 10.84 7.49 6.39
N GLU A 61 9.94 7.90 7.29
CA GLU A 61 8.85 7.07 7.80
C GLU A 61 7.96 6.56 6.65
N ALA A 62 7.60 7.44 5.70
CA ALA A 62 6.82 7.07 4.53
C ALA A 62 7.49 5.97 3.69
N ASN A 63 8.79 6.10 3.46
CA ASN A 63 9.57 5.13 2.71
C ASN A 63 9.71 3.80 3.46
N LEU A 64 9.94 3.85 4.77
CA LEU A 64 10.01 2.67 5.62
C LEU A 64 8.67 1.93 5.65
N LEU A 65 7.56 2.66 5.79
CA LEU A 65 6.21 2.11 5.79
C LEU A 65 5.89 1.46 4.44
N HIS A 66 6.24 2.10 3.32
CA HIS A 66 6.10 1.53 1.98
C HIS A 66 6.84 0.21 1.82
N LYS A 67 8.12 0.16 2.21
CA LYS A 67 8.95 -1.04 2.15
C LYS A 67 8.42 -2.15 3.06
N THR A 68 8.01 -1.78 4.27
CA THR A 68 7.45 -2.72 5.26
C THR A 68 6.16 -3.34 4.74
N LEU A 69 5.20 -2.53 4.27
CA LEU A 69 3.97 -3.04 3.67
C LEU A 69 4.25 -3.94 2.46
N THR A 70 5.22 -3.57 1.61
CA THR A 70 5.63 -4.38 0.46
C THR A 70 6.11 -5.77 0.88
N GLN A 71 6.97 -5.85 1.89
CA GLN A 71 7.51 -7.11 2.39
C GLN A 71 6.43 -7.94 3.08
N ARG A 72 5.68 -7.33 4.02
CA ARG A 72 4.63 -8.02 4.77
C ARG A 72 3.53 -8.55 3.86
N LEU A 73 3.02 -7.74 2.92
CA LEU A 73 2.01 -8.20 1.96
C LEU A 73 2.50 -9.27 0.98
N LYS A 74 3.81 -9.51 0.87
CA LYS A 74 4.34 -10.60 0.04
C LYS A 74 4.21 -11.96 0.74
N VAL A 75 4.34 -11.99 2.06
CA VAL A 75 4.51 -13.23 2.84
C VAL A 75 3.43 -13.49 3.88
N GLU A 76 2.80 -12.46 4.44
CA GLU A 76 1.78 -12.57 5.48
C GLU A 76 0.35 -12.57 4.92
N TYR A 77 -0.62 -12.99 5.73
CA TYR A 77 -2.03 -12.96 5.36
C TYR A 77 -2.51 -11.49 5.27
N PRO A 78 -3.01 -11.02 4.10
CA PRO A 78 -3.30 -9.60 3.90
C PRO A 78 -4.29 -9.01 4.90
N GLY A 79 -5.32 -9.78 5.30
CA GLY A 79 -6.31 -9.32 6.28
C GLY A 79 -5.70 -8.94 7.63
N ARG A 80 -4.68 -9.69 8.08
CA ARG A 80 -3.96 -9.40 9.33
C ARG A 80 -3.12 -8.13 9.20
N VAL A 81 -2.39 -8.00 8.09
CA VAL A 81 -1.61 -6.79 7.80
C VAL A 81 -2.52 -5.57 7.80
N PHE A 82 -3.67 -5.63 7.11
CA PHE A 82 -4.61 -4.51 7.11
C PHE A 82 -5.19 -4.21 8.48
N GLN A 83 -5.48 -5.24 9.29
CA GLN A 83 -5.96 -5.04 10.65
C GLN A 83 -4.94 -4.32 11.53
N ASP A 84 -3.68 -4.76 11.51
CA ASP A 84 -2.58 -4.15 12.29
C ASP A 84 -2.41 -2.65 11.98
N TYR A 85 -2.55 -2.27 10.72
CA TYR A 85 -2.45 -0.87 10.30
C TYR A 85 -3.80 -0.14 10.35
N SER A 86 -4.94 -0.82 10.49
CA SER A 86 -6.25 -0.14 10.64
C SER A 86 -6.55 0.26 12.08
N ALA A 87 -5.81 -0.30 13.05
CA ALA A 87 -5.94 0.06 14.45
C ALA A 87 -5.62 1.56 14.67
N PRO A 88 -6.40 2.25 15.53
CA PRO A 88 -6.21 3.66 15.85
C PRO A 88 -4.87 3.95 16.52
#